data_AF-A0A8T5NKQ5-F1
#
_entry.id   AF-A0A8T5NKQ5-F1
#
_cell.length_a   1.000
_cell.length_b   1.000
_cell.length_c   1.000
_cell.angle_alpha   90.00
_cell.angle_beta   90.00
_cell.angle_gamma   90.00
#
_symmetry.space_group_name_H-M   'P 1'
#
loop_
_entity.id
_entity.type
_entity.pdbx_description
1 polymer ?
#
loop_
_entity_poly.entity_id
_entity_poly.type
_entity_poly.pdbx_seq_one_letter_code
_entity_poly.pdbx_strand_id
1 'polypeptide(L)'
;MTDDSRISELAKLAKPTVKVIGLGGAGCNIVSWISQKGVDGIKTISADTDAVHLLAAKSDVRILMGEKAYADAAGIPNVALRRQGRALMK
;
A
#
# COMPACT_ATOMS: atom_id res chain seq x y z
N MET A 1 -30.83 27.47 10.08
CA MET A 1 -29.60 26.73 9.77
C MET A 1 -28.72 27.67 8.97
N THR A 2 -27.51 27.99 9.46
CA THR A 2 -26.56 28.86 8.75
C THR A 2 -25.97 28.13 7.54
N ASP A 3 -25.58 28.89 6.51
CA ASP A 3 -24.99 28.34 5.29
C ASP A 3 -23.74 27.50 5.59
N ASP A 4 -22.94 27.90 6.59
CA ASP A 4 -21.78 27.16 7.09
C ASP A 4 -22.09 25.70 7.49
N SER A 5 -23.27 25.46 8.08
CA SER A 5 -23.70 24.12 8.48
C SER A 5 -23.95 23.23 7.26
N ARG A 6 -24.57 23.76 6.20
CA ARG A 6 -24.84 23.00 4.97
C ARG A 6 -23.56 22.71 4.20
N ILE A 7 -22.66 23.69 4.12
CA ILE A 7 -21.35 23.55 3.46
C ILE A 7 -20.53 22.45 4.15
N SER A 8 -20.49 22.44 5.48
CA SER A 8 -19.77 21.41 6.23
C SER A 8 -20.33 20.01 6.01
N GLU A 9 -21.66 19.86 5.98
CA GLU A 9 -22.32 18.58 5.78
C GLU A 9 -22.06 18.02 4.37
N LEU A 10 -22.15 18.86 3.34
CA LEU A 10 -21.79 18.50 1.97
C LEU A 10 -20.31 18.12 1.83
N ALA A 11 -19.40 18.85 2.50
CA ALA A 11 -17.98 18.55 2.48
C ALA A 11 -17.66 17.19 3.13
N LYS A 12 -18.36 16.81 4.20
CA LYS A 12 -18.21 15.49 4.83
C LYS A 12 -18.69 14.35 3.91
N LEU A 13 -19.79 14.56 3.20
CA LEU A 13 -20.32 13.58 2.24
C LEU A 13 -19.39 13.43 1.02
N ALA A 14 -18.70 14.50 0.62
CA ALA A 14 -17.82 14.53 -0.55
C ALA A 14 -16.38 14.09 -0.27
N LYS A 15 -16.06 13.51 0.90
CA LYS A 15 -14.67 13.19 1.28
C LYS A 15 -14.05 12.20 0.27
N PRO A 16 -13.02 12.61 -0.50
CA PRO A 16 -12.43 11.75 -1.52
C PRO A 16 -11.61 10.62 -0.88
N THR A 17 -11.66 9.44 -1.49
CA THR A 17 -10.78 8.33 -1.10
C THR A 17 -9.45 8.45 -1.85
N VAL A 18 -8.38 8.77 -1.14
CA VAL A 18 -7.04 8.90 -1.73
C VAL A 18 -6.21 7.65 -1.44
N LYS A 19 -5.54 7.11 -2.47
CA LYS A 19 -4.58 6.02 -2.33
C LYS A 19 -3.26 6.41 -2.98
N VAL A 20 -2.15 6.17 -2.30
CA VAL A 20 -0.79 6.42 -2.81
C VAL A 20 -0.09 5.09 -2.97
N ILE A 21 0.42 4.82 -4.18
CA ILE A 21 1.11 3.58 -4.52
C ILE A 21 2.55 3.89 -4.91
N GLY A 22 3.50 3.31 -4.19
CA GLY A 22 4.93 3.41 -4.45
C GLY A 22 5.46 2.14 -5.07
N LEU A 23 6.13 2.26 -6.21
CA LEU A 23 6.70 1.13 -6.94
C LEU A 23 8.22 1.11 -6.81
N GLY A 24 8.78 -0.06 -6.53
CA GLY A 24 10.22 -0.29 -6.39
C GLY A 24 10.86 0.45 -5.20
N GLY A 25 12.20 0.45 -5.19
CA GLY A 25 13.04 1.07 -4.17
C GLY A 25 12.64 2.50 -3.78
N ALA A 26 12.79 3.42 -4.72
CA ALA A 26 12.53 4.83 -4.49
C ALA A 26 11.04 5.11 -4.16
N GLY A 27 10.11 4.47 -4.86
CA GLY A 27 8.69 4.67 -4.64
C GLY A 27 8.24 4.20 -3.26
N CYS A 28 8.70 3.03 -2.81
CA CYS A 28 8.37 2.53 -1.48
C CYS A 28 9.00 3.37 -0.36
N ASN A 29 10.16 4.00 -0.60
CA ASN A 29 10.74 4.97 0.34
C ASN A 29 9.87 6.23 0.48
N ILE A 30 9.37 6.78 -0.63
CA ILE A 30 8.47 7.94 -0.60
C ILE A 30 7.17 7.58 0.14
N VAL A 31 6.59 6.42 -0.14
CA VAL A 31 5.39 5.96 0.58
C VAL A 31 5.66 5.79 2.07
N SER A 32 6.82 5.24 2.44
CA SER A 32 7.23 5.11 3.84
C SER A 32 7.37 6.45 4.53
N TRP A 33 7.86 7.48 3.83
CA TRP A 33 7.92 8.84 4.35
C TRP A 33 6.51 9.44 4.52
N ILE A 34 5.61 9.27 3.54
CA ILE A 34 4.22 9.73 3.62
C ILE A 34 3.48 9.07 4.78
N SER A 35 3.61 7.74 4.93
CA SER A 35 2.99 6.98 6.01
C SER A 35 3.44 7.49 7.39
N GLN A 36 4.73 7.79 7.55
CA GLN A 36 5.28 8.34 8.79
C GLN A 36 4.84 9.77 9.10
N LYS A 37 4.42 10.55 8.10
CA LYS A 37 3.85 11.88 8.32
C LYS A 37 2.44 11.84 8.89
N GLY A 38 1.76 10.68 8.88
CA GLY A 38 0.44 10.53 9.47
C GLY A 38 -0.65 11.35 8.77
N VAL A 39 -0.62 11.40 7.44
CA VAL A 39 -1.62 12.16 6.67
C VAL A 39 -2.96 11.42 6.71
N ASP A 40 -3.96 12.05 7.32
CA ASP A 40 -5.29 11.47 7.47
C ASP A 40 -5.99 11.23 6.14
N GLY A 41 -6.68 10.10 6.04
CA GLY A 41 -7.53 9.75 4.89
C GLY A 41 -6.76 9.26 3.65
N ILE A 42 -5.46 9.02 3.76
CA ILE A 42 -4.65 8.41 2.70
C ILE A 42 -4.41 6.93 3.02
N LYS A 43 -4.71 6.06 2.06
CA LYS A 43 -4.26 4.67 2.10
C LYS A 43 -2.95 4.52 1.34
N THR A 44 -1.93 4.03 2.02
CA THR A 44 -0.56 3.86 1.52
C THR A 44 -0.30 2.43 1.07
N ILE A 45 0.30 2.27 -0.11
CA ILE A 45 0.56 0.96 -0.73
C ILE A 45 2.00 0.94 -1.25
N SER A 46 2.77 -0.06 -0.87
CA SER A 46 4.12 -0.32 -1.38
C SER A 46 4.12 -1.57 -2.23
N ALA A 47 4.74 -1.53 -3.40
CA ALA A 47 4.89 -2.68 -4.27
C ALA A 47 6.31 -2.76 -4.83
N ASP A 48 6.97 -3.88 -4.61
CA ASP A 48 8.37 -4.09 -5.02
C ASP A 48 8.58 -5.57 -5.41
N THR A 49 9.59 -5.84 -6.22
CA THR A 49 10.11 -7.20 -6.46
C THR A 49 11.14 -7.62 -5.41
N ASP A 50 11.78 -6.65 -4.75
CA ASP A 50 12.72 -6.89 -3.65
C ASP A 50 11.96 -7.09 -2.33
N ALA A 51 11.94 -8.34 -1.85
CA ALA A 51 11.26 -8.71 -0.61
C ALA A 51 11.91 -8.08 0.64
N VAL A 52 13.24 -7.95 0.67
CA VAL A 52 13.95 -7.40 1.84
C VAL A 52 13.64 -5.92 1.97
N HIS A 53 13.69 -5.20 0.85
CA HIS A 53 13.32 -3.79 0.82
C HIS A 53 11.84 -3.58 1.17
N LEU A 54 10.95 -4.40 0.61
CA LEU A 54 9.51 -4.30 0.88
C LEU A 54 9.18 -4.57 2.36
N LEU A 55 9.86 -5.52 3.03
CA LEU A 55 9.70 -5.79 4.46
C LEU A 55 10.05 -4.57 5.33
N ALA A 56 11.05 -3.79 4.93
CA ALA A 56 11.46 -2.58 5.64
C ALA A 56 10.54 -1.37 5.39
N ALA A 57 9.80 -1.37 4.26
CA ALA A 57 8.90 -0.27 3.90
C ALA A 57 7.73 -0.12 4.91
N LYS A 58 7.28 1.12 5.15
CA LYS A 58 6.13 1.46 5.99
C LYS A 58 4.94 1.86 5.11
N SER A 59 3.90 1.02 5.09
CA SER A 59 2.67 1.28 4.35
C SER A 59 1.53 0.40 4.88
N ASP A 60 0.29 0.79 4.61
CA ASP A 60 -0.90 0.03 5.02
C ASP A 60 -1.01 -1.30 4.27
N VAL A 61 -0.50 -1.35 3.03
CA VAL A 61 -0.50 -2.56 2.20
C VAL A 61 0.85 -2.73 1.52
N ARG A 62 1.40 -3.94 1.56
CA ARG A 62 2.64 -4.31 0.86
C ARG A 62 2.38 -5.43 -0.14
N ILE A 63 2.88 -5.28 -1.37
CA ILE A 63 2.68 -6.22 -2.48
C ILE A 63 4.04 -6.67 -3.01
N LEU A 64 4.38 -7.93 -2.79
CA LEU A 64 5.56 -8.54 -3.43
C LEU A 64 5.19 -8.91 -4.88
N MET A 65 5.80 -8.22 -5.83
CA MET A 65 5.59 -8.47 -7.25
C MET A 65 6.52 -9.58 -7.73
N GLY A 66 6.08 -10.33 -8.74
CA GLY A 66 6.94 -11.30 -9.42
C GLY A 66 7.17 -12.61 -8.66
N GLU A 67 6.53 -12.85 -7.50
CA GLU A 67 6.62 -14.12 -6.73
C GLU A 67 6.53 -15.36 -7.64
N LYS A 68 5.45 -15.44 -8.43
CA LYS A 68 5.20 -16.59 -9.30
C LYS A 68 6.24 -16.71 -10.41
N ALA A 69 6.58 -15.59 -11.06
CA ALA A 69 7.55 -15.59 -12.15
C ALA A 69 8.94 -15.99 -11.65
N TYR A 70 9.34 -15.50 -10.46
CA TYR A 70 10.59 -15.89 -9.82
C TYR A 70 10.59 -17.37 -9.41
N ALA A 71 9.49 -17.85 -8.82
CA ALA A 71 9.35 -19.25 -8.43
C ALA A 71 9.41 -20.19 -9.64
N ASP A 72 8.69 -19.87 -10.72
CA ASP A 72 8.68 -20.65 -11.95
C ASP A 72 10.08 -20.67 -12.60
N ALA A 73 10.77 -19.52 -12.65
CA ALA A 73 12.14 -19.43 -13.17
C ALA A 73 13.17 -20.19 -12.32
N ALA A 74 12.98 -20.24 -11.00
CA ALA A 74 13.85 -20.95 -10.06
C ALA A 74 13.47 -22.43 -9.87
N GLY A 75 12.43 -22.93 -10.55
CA GLY A 75 11.93 -24.30 -10.37
C GLY A 75 11.32 -24.57 -8.99
N ILE A 76 10.91 -23.53 -8.27
CA ILE A 76 10.32 -23.62 -6.93
C ILE A 76 8.81 -23.82 -7.07
N PRO A 77 8.20 -24.88 -6.49
CA PRO A 77 6.77 -25.12 -6.59
C PRO A 77 5.95 -24.01 -5.91
N ASN A 78 4.94 -23.50 -6.63
CA ASN A 78 4.07 -22.36 -6.26
C ASN A 78 3.30 -22.53 -4.92
N VAL A 79 3.27 -23.73 -4.36
CA VAL A 79 2.60 -24.03 -3.09
C VAL A 79 3.28 -23.34 -1.89
N ALA A 80 4.58 -23.01 -1.98
CA ALA A 80 5.33 -22.35 -0.91
C ALA A 80 5.05 -20.83 -0.79
N LEU A 81 4.62 -20.17 -1.87
CA LEU A 81 4.54 -18.71 -1.98
C LEU A 81 3.20 -18.12 -1.51
N ARG A 82 2.09 -18.87 -1.69
CA ARG A 82 0.72 -18.42 -1.33
C ARG A 82 0.48 -18.03 0.14
N ARG A 83 1.38 -18.38 1.06
CA ARG A 83 1.21 -18.14 2.51
C ARG A 83 1.58 -16.71 2.94
N GLN A 84 2.47 -16.01 2.23
CA GLN A 84 2.95 -14.70 2.69
C GLN A 84 2.05 -13.53 2.25
N GLY A 85 1.44 -13.58 1.06
CA GLY A 85 0.58 -12.50 0.56
C GLY A 85 -0.72 -12.29 1.33
N ARG A 86 -1.25 -13.31 2.02
CA ARG A 86 -2.51 -13.20 2.81
C ARG A 86 -2.27 -12.76 4.27
N ALA A 87 -1.04 -12.85 4.76
CA ALA A 87 -0.69 -12.44 6.12
C ALA A 87 -0.48 -10.91 6.25
N LEU A 88 -0.18 -10.23 5.13
CA LEU A 88 0.11 -8.78 5.07
C LEU A 88 -1.13 -7.90 4.77
N MET A 89 -2.32 -8.49 4.71
CA MET A 89 -3.59 -7.79 4.42
C MET A 89 -4.56 -7.75 5.61
N LYS A 90 -4.10 -8.07 6.83
CA LYS A 90 -4.87 -7.91 8.07
C LYS A 90 -4.43 -6.66 8.80
#